data_AF-A0A8M1KK28-F1
#
_entry.id   AF-A0A8M1KK28-F1
#
_cell.length_a   1.000
_cell.length_b   1.000
_cell.length_c   1.000
_cell.angle_alpha   90.00
_cell.angle_beta   90.00
_cell.angle_gamma   90.00
#
_symmetry.space_group_name_H-M   'P 1'
#
loop_
_entity.id
_entity.type
_entity.pdbx_description
1 polymer ?
#
loop_
_entity_poly.entity_id
_entity_poly.type
_entity_poly.pdbx_seq_one_letter_code
_entity_poly.pdbx_strand_id
1 'polypeptide(L)'
;MKTGGLVFAIQRGKGENWILSSQTTEEKQVAASDSFTVKKFTLLIMSHKQIYYSDKYDDEKFEYRHVMLPKDLAKLVPKTHLMSETEWRNLGVQQSQGWVHYMTHQPEPHILLFRRPLPPTL
;
A
#
# COMPACT_ATOMS: atom_id res chain seq x y z
N MET A 1 -24.83 -45.96 -7.95
CA MET A 1 -24.01 -46.73 -8.91
C MET A 1 -23.80 -45.85 -10.14
N LYS A 2 -22.57 -45.85 -10.68
CA LYS A 2 -21.98 -44.92 -11.68
C LYS A 2 -22.88 -44.73 -12.92
N THR A 3 -22.96 -43.54 -13.53
CA THR A 3 -22.07 -43.16 -14.64
C THR A 3 -22.08 -41.65 -14.92
N GLY A 4 -21.10 -40.90 -14.40
CA GLY A 4 -20.80 -39.55 -14.89
C GLY A 4 -19.95 -39.64 -16.16
N GLY A 5 -20.58 -39.51 -17.32
CA GLY A 5 -19.88 -39.48 -18.61
C GLY A 5 -19.15 -38.16 -18.79
N LEU A 6 -17.82 -38.22 -19.00
CA LEU A 6 -17.04 -37.07 -19.47
C LEU A 6 -17.55 -36.70 -20.87
N VAL A 7 -18.12 -35.51 -21.04
CA VAL A 7 -18.44 -34.98 -22.37
C VAL A 7 -17.23 -34.21 -22.86
N PHE A 8 -16.51 -34.78 -23.82
CA PHE A 8 -15.44 -34.08 -24.54
C PHE A 8 -16.06 -33.26 -25.67
N ALA A 9 -16.05 -31.94 -25.56
CA ALA A 9 -16.39 -31.06 -26.68
C ALA A 9 -15.11 -30.74 -27.47
N ILE A 10 -15.09 -31.06 -28.75
CA ILE A 10 -14.02 -30.66 -29.68
C ILE A 10 -14.41 -29.31 -30.27
N GLN A 11 -13.61 -28.27 -30.02
CA GLN A 11 -13.82 -26.95 -30.61
C GLN A 11 -12.66 -26.62 -31.56
N ARG A 12 -12.97 -26.16 -32.78
CA ARG A 12 -11.95 -25.78 -33.78
C ARG A 12 -11.12 -24.60 -33.26
N GLY A 13 -9.83 -24.81 -33.03
CA GLY A 13 -8.84 -23.74 -32.89
C GLY A 13 -8.42 -23.21 -34.26
N LYS A 14 -8.09 -21.92 -34.35
CA LYS A 14 -7.32 -21.38 -35.47
C LYS A 14 -5.84 -21.72 -35.21
N GLY A 15 -5.21 -22.43 -36.15
CA GLY A 15 -3.84 -22.93 -36.01
C GLY A 15 -3.79 -24.28 -35.30
N GLU A 16 -2.88 -25.14 -35.75
CA GLU A 16 -2.75 -26.57 -35.42
C GLU A 16 -2.40 -26.86 -33.95
N ASN A 17 -3.27 -26.49 -33.02
CA ASN A 17 -3.10 -26.87 -31.61
C ASN A 17 -4.44 -27.20 -30.96
N TRP A 18 -4.57 -28.45 -30.52
CA TRP A 18 -5.77 -29.00 -29.89
C TRP A 18 -5.67 -28.81 -28.37
N ILE A 19 -6.53 -27.98 -27.78
CA ILE A 19 -6.56 -27.78 -26.31
C ILE A 19 -7.71 -28.60 -25.73
N LEU A 20 -7.38 -29.56 -24.86
CA LEU A 20 -8.33 -30.31 -24.05
C LEU A 20 -8.49 -29.57 -22.70
N SER A 21 -9.62 -28.89 -22.47
CA SER A 21 -9.91 -28.30 -21.16
C SER A 21 -11.12 -28.97 -20.52
N SER A 22 -10.93 -29.59 -19.36
CA SER A 22 -12.01 -30.03 -18.49
C SER A 22 -12.53 -28.83 -17.68
N GLN A 23 -13.85 -28.68 -17.60
CA GLN A 23 -14.49 -27.75 -16.66
C GLN A 23 -15.36 -28.57 -15.70
N THR A 24 -15.15 -28.36 -14.40
CA THR A 24 -16.04 -28.82 -13.33
C THR A 24 -17.03 -27.73 -13.00
N THR A 25 -18.30 -28.08 -13.07
CA THR A 25 -19.43 -27.24 -12.67
C THR A 25 -19.49 -27.13 -11.14
N GLU A 26 -19.08 -26.01 -10.55
CA GLU A 26 -19.68 -25.45 -9.32
C GLU A 26 -19.02 -24.09 -8.95
N GLU A 27 -19.86 -23.17 -8.45
CA GLU A 27 -19.57 -21.82 -7.92
C GLU A 27 -19.45 -20.62 -8.91
N LYS A 28 -20.60 -20.27 -9.49
CA LYS A 28 -20.96 -18.89 -9.86
C LYS A 28 -21.16 -18.02 -8.61
N GLN A 29 -20.49 -16.86 -8.55
CA GLN A 29 -21.04 -15.51 -8.30
C GLN A 29 -20.07 -14.59 -7.52
N VAL A 30 -19.20 -13.87 -8.24
CA VAL A 30 -19.05 -12.39 -8.12
C VAL A 30 -18.58 -11.90 -9.50
N ALA A 31 -19.51 -11.84 -10.46
CA ALA A 31 -19.25 -11.23 -11.76
C ALA A 31 -19.73 -9.78 -11.75
N ALA A 32 -18.83 -8.87 -12.14
CA ALA A 32 -19.10 -7.51 -12.58
C ALA A 32 -19.82 -6.58 -11.57
N SER A 33 -19.04 -5.93 -10.69
CA SER A 33 -19.43 -4.58 -10.27
C SER A 33 -18.80 -3.58 -11.25
N ASP A 34 -19.64 -2.66 -11.71
CA ASP A 34 -19.43 -1.71 -12.80
C ASP A 34 -18.00 -1.14 -12.89
N SER A 35 -17.44 -0.98 -14.10
CA SER A 35 -16.09 -0.39 -14.26
C SER A 35 -16.02 1.00 -13.65
N PHE A 36 -17.17 1.69 -13.55
CA PHE A 36 -17.30 2.95 -12.84
C PHE A 36 -17.10 2.80 -11.32
N THR A 37 -17.62 1.75 -10.69
CA THR A 37 -17.43 1.47 -9.27
C THR A 37 -16.01 1.00 -8.97
N VAL A 38 -15.45 0.11 -9.80
CA VAL A 38 -14.04 -0.32 -9.66
C VAL A 38 -13.09 0.84 -9.91
N LYS A 39 -13.31 1.67 -10.95
CA LYS A 39 -12.50 2.88 -11.18
C LYS A 39 -12.74 3.95 -10.13
N LYS A 40 -13.95 4.14 -9.60
CA LYS A 40 -14.24 5.09 -8.51
C LYS A 40 -13.60 4.63 -7.20
N PHE A 41 -13.60 3.33 -6.90
CA PHE A 41 -12.92 2.76 -5.75
C PHE A 41 -11.39 2.83 -5.92
N THR A 42 -10.87 2.48 -7.10
CA THR A 42 -9.44 2.60 -7.42
C THR A 42 -8.98 4.05 -7.47
N LEU A 43 -9.81 4.98 -7.97
CA LEU A 43 -9.55 6.42 -7.97
C LEU A 43 -9.63 6.99 -6.55
N LEU A 44 -10.52 6.50 -5.68
CA LEU A 44 -10.53 6.84 -4.25
C LEU A 44 -9.27 6.31 -3.54
N ILE A 45 -8.75 5.14 -3.96
CA ILE A 45 -7.48 4.60 -3.48
C ILE A 45 -6.30 5.43 -4.02
N MET A 46 -6.41 5.98 -5.23
CA MET A 46 -5.37 6.80 -5.88
C MET A 46 -5.39 8.29 -5.52
N SER A 47 -6.52 8.87 -5.09
CA SER A 47 -6.63 10.33 -4.86
C SER A 47 -6.41 10.78 -3.41
N HIS A 48 -6.11 9.86 -2.46
CA HIS A 48 -6.06 10.19 -1.02
C HIS A 48 -4.77 9.78 -0.28
N LYS A 49 -3.66 9.45 -0.97
CA LYS A 49 -2.54 8.74 -0.31
C LYS A 49 -1.13 9.20 -0.64
N GLN A 50 -0.94 10.37 -1.25
CA GLN A 50 0.42 10.83 -1.53
C GLN A 50 0.99 11.51 -0.28
N ILE A 51 1.56 10.70 0.61
CA ILE A 51 2.45 11.18 1.67
C ILE A 51 3.66 11.82 1.00
N TYR A 52 3.97 13.06 1.37
CA TYR A 52 5.13 13.77 0.84
C TYR A 52 6.34 13.57 1.74
N TYR A 53 7.50 13.37 1.13
CA TYR A 53 8.78 13.19 1.80
C TYR A 53 9.71 14.31 1.35
N SER A 54 10.27 15.03 2.31
CA SER A 54 11.30 16.03 2.00
C SER A 54 12.65 15.39 1.68
N ASP A 55 13.52 16.22 1.10
CA ASP A 55 14.94 15.90 0.99
C ASP A 55 15.57 15.73 2.38
N LYS A 56 16.63 14.93 2.42
CA LYS A 56 17.38 14.69 3.64
C LYS A 56 18.36 15.83 3.85
N TYR A 57 18.52 16.24 5.10
CA TYR A 57 19.49 17.23 5.52
C TYR A 57 20.16 16.73 6.80
N ASP A 58 21.45 16.96 6.95
CA ASP A 58 22.24 16.43 8.05
C ASP A 58 22.94 17.54 8.84
N ASP A 59 23.24 17.23 10.10
CA ASP A 59 24.19 17.95 10.94
C ASP A 59 25.39 17.03 11.27
N GLU A 60 26.23 17.42 12.23
CA GLU A 60 27.40 16.63 12.61
C GLU A 60 27.08 15.26 13.25
N LYS A 61 25.84 15.03 13.70
CA LYS A 61 25.45 13.85 14.51
C LYS A 61 24.29 13.06 13.91
N PHE A 62 23.37 13.71 13.21
CA PHE A 62 22.12 13.13 12.75
C PHE A 62 21.79 13.56 11.32
N GLU A 63 21.10 12.67 10.61
CA GLU A 63 20.39 12.98 9.38
C GLU A 63 18.90 13.16 9.69
N TYR A 64 18.28 14.15 9.06
CA TYR A 64 16.92 14.61 9.30
C TYR A 64 16.09 14.56 8.02
N ARG A 65 14.78 14.42 8.21
CA ARG A 65 13.77 14.54 7.17
C ARG A 65 12.43 14.86 7.82
N HIS A 66 11.60 15.64 7.15
CA HIS A 66 10.19 15.76 7.51
C HIS A 66 9.28 15.06 6.48
N VAL A 67 8.18 14.50 6.97
CA VAL A 67 7.16 13.82 6.17
C VAL A 67 5.85 14.56 6.35
N MET A 68 5.20 14.95 5.26
CA MET A 68 3.90 15.61 5.30
C MET A 68 2.80 14.60 4.99
N LEU A 69 1.93 14.40 5.95
CA LEU A 69 0.75 13.56 5.84
C LEU A 69 -0.39 14.32 5.16
N PRO A 70 -1.22 13.63 4.34
CA PRO A 70 -2.50 14.17 3.93
C PRO A 70 -3.39 14.43 5.16
N LYS A 71 -4.29 15.42 5.05
CA LYS A 71 -5.14 15.90 6.15
C LYS A 71 -5.95 14.79 6.83
N ASP A 72 -6.31 13.74 6.09
CA ASP A 72 -7.08 12.62 6.62
C ASP A 72 -6.24 11.71 7.53
N LEU A 73 -4.96 11.50 7.20
CA LEU A 73 -4.03 10.74 8.03
C LEU A 73 -3.53 11.55 9.22
N ALA A 74 -3.37 12.87 9.07
CA ALA A 74 -2.94 13.75 10.15
C ALA A 74 -3.86 13.70 11.39
N LYS A 75 -5.15 13.38 11.21
CA LYS A 75 -6.11 13.21 12.31
C LYS A 75 -5.84 11.99 13.19
N LEU A 76 -5.14 10.99 12.65
CA LEU A 76 -4.80 9.75 13.32
C LEU A 76 -3.49 9.86 14.12
N VAL A 77 -2.74 10.96 13.96
CA VAL A 77 -1.49 11.18 14.68
C VAL A 77 -1.79 11.41 16.17
N PRO A 78 -1.18 10.64 17.08
CA PRO A 78 -1.37 10.81 18.51
C PRO A 78 -0.81 12.16 18.97
N LYS A 79 -1.57 12.88 19.80
CA LYS A 79 -1.14 14.16 20.41
C LYS A 79 -0.45 13.97 21.76
N THR A 80 -0.53 12.77 22.33
CA THR A 80 -0.09 12.47 23.70
C THR A 80 1.37 12.03 23.78
N HIS A 81 1.92 11.48 22.69
CA HIS A 81 3.26 10.90 22.66
C HIS A 81 3.87 10.94 21.26
N LEU A 82 5.19 10.72 21.18
CA LEU A 82 5.92 10.52 19.93
C LEU A 82 5.72 9.09 19.43
N MET A 83 5.44 8.94 18.13
CA MET A 83 5.21 7.63 17.52
C MET A 83 6.48 6.76 17.45
N SER A 84 6.32 5.50 17.82
CA SER A 84 7.28 4.43 17.57
C SER A 84 7.34 4.04 16.08
N GLU A 85 8.37 3.27 15.70
CA GLU A 85 8.53 2.76 14.33
C GLU A 85 7.29 2.05 13.79
N THR A 86 6.70 1.19 14.60
CA THR A 86 5.48 0.46 14.23
C THR A 86 4.31 1.40 14.00
N GLU A 87 4.13 2.42 14.83
CA GLU A 87 2.98 3.33 14.76
C GLU A 87 3.00 4.19 13.50
N TRP A 88 4.14 4.83 13.18
CA TRP A 88 4.21 5.64 11.95
C TRP A 88 4.20 4.77 10.69
N ARG A 89 4.72 3.53 10.73
CA ARG A 89 4.58 2.57 9.62
C ARG A 89 3.12 2.18 9.39
N ASN A 90 2.35 1.99 10.47
CA ASN A 90 0.92 1.69 10.39
C ASN A 90 0.09 2.85 9.81
N LEU A 91 0.54 4.09 9.99
CA LEU A 91 -0.05 5.27 9.32
C LEU A 91 0.25 5.31 7.80
N GLY A 92 1.13 4.44 7.31
CA GLY A 92 1.51 4.36 5.90
C GLY A 92 2.80 5.12 5.56
N VAL A 93 3.50 5.70 6.54
CA VAL A 93 4.82 6.29 6.30
C VAL A 93 5.81 5.18 6.00
N GLN A 94 6.53 5.29 4.89
CA GLN A 94 7.49 4.30 4.43
C GLN A 94 8.87 4.95 4.27
N GLN A 95 9.82 4.50 5.08
CA GLN A 95 11.22 4.92 5.00
C GLN A 95 12.14 3.76 5.41
N SER A 96 13.44 3.93 5.16
CA SER A 96 14.49 2.98 5.55
C SER A 96 14.50 2.74 7.07
N GLN A 97 15.28 1.77 7.54
CA GLN A 97 15.43 1.53 8.98
C GLN A 97 16.19 2.68 9.67
N GLY A 98 15.95 2.85 10.97
CA GLY A 98 16.73 3.73 11.85
C GLY A 98 16.17 5.14 12.04
N TRP A 99 15.10 5.49 11.34
CA TRP A 99 14.43 6.78 11.53
C TRP A 99 13.57 6.80 12.79
N VAL A 100 13.73 7.86 13.57
CA VAL A 100 13.04 8.07 14.85
C VAL A 100 12.24 9.38 14.77
N HIS A 101 10.95 9.31 15.08
CA HIS A 101 10.11 10.49 15.22
C HIS A 101 10.50 11.20 16.53
N TYR A 102 11.16 12.36 16.43
CA TYR A 102 11.84 12.95 17.59
C TYR A 102 11.12 14.17 18.18
N MET A 103 10.19 14.78 17.44
CA MET A 103 9.49 15.98 17.88
C MET A 103 8.14 16.10 17.18
N THR A 104 7.12 16.51 17.92
CA THR A 104 5.80 16.86 17.38
C THR A 104 5.75 18.35 17.07
N HIS A 105 5.40 18.71 15.84
CA HIS A 105 5.20 20.10 15.43
C HIS A 105 3.74 20.52 15.71
N GLN A 106 3.51 21.22 16.82
CA GLN A 106 2.14 21.56 17.27
C GLN A 106 1.34 22.45 16.29
N PRO A 107 1.93 23.49 15.66
CA PRO A 107 1.21 24.31 14.68
C PRO A 107 0.73 23.53 13.47
N GLU A 108 1.52 22.56 13.01
CA GLU A 108 1.23 21.76 11.81
C GLU A 108 1.39 20.26 12.10
N PRO A 109 0.39 19.61 12.71
CA PRO A 109 0.47 18.20 13.16
C PRO A 109 0.52 17.20 12.01
N HIS A 110 0.28 17.66 10.78
CA HIS A 110 0.43 16.87 9.56
C HIS A 110 1.89 16.75 9.14
N ILE A 111 2.82 17.50 9.74
CA ILE A 111 4.25 17.42 9.50
C ILE A 111 4.88 16.57 10.60
N LEU A 112 5.43 15.43 10.22
CA LEU A 112 6.16 14.52 11.10
C LEU A 112 7.66 14.75 10.94
N LEU A 113 8.36 14.92 12.06
CA LEU A 113 9.80 15.18 12.08
C LEU A 113 10.58 13.93 12.46
N PHE A 114 11.46 13.48 11.57
CA PHE A 114 12.29 12.30 11.77
C PHE A 114 13.77 12.66 11.82
N ARG A 115 14.52 11.90 12.62
CA ARG A 115 15.99 11.91 12.62
C ARG A 115 16.53 10.49 12.70
N ARG A 116 17.75 10.27 12.20
CA ARG A 116 18.52 9.03 12.42
C ARG A 116 19.99 9.36 12.69
N PRO A 117 20.69 8.61 13.54
CA PRO A 117 22.11 8.84 13.77
C PRO A 117 22.92 8.59 12.48
N LEU A 118 23.92 9.43 12.23
CA LEU A 118 24.85 9.20 11.14
C LEU A 118 25.77 8.01 11.45
N PRO A 119 26.22 7.27 10.41
CA PRO A 119 27.24 6.26 10.61
C PRO A 119 28.51 6.93 11.18
N PRO A 120 29.19 6.31 12.14
CA PRO A 120 30.45 6.83 12.64
C PRO A 120 31.45 6.93 11.48
N THR A 121 32.02 8.12 11.29
CA THR A 121 33.12 8.32 10.35
C THR A 121 34.33 7.55 10.89
N LEU A 122 34.78 6.53 10.15
CA LEU A 122 35.96 5.73 10.48
C LEU A 122 37.25 6.52 10.24
#